data_AF-A0A9N9BCL5-F1
#
_entry.id   AF-A0A9N9BCL5-F1
#
_cell.length_a   1.000
_cell.length_b   1.000
_cell.length_c   1.000
_cell.angle_alpha   90.00
_cell.angle_beta   90.00
_cell.angle_gamma   90.00
#
_symmetry.space_group_name_H-M   'P 1'
#
loop_
_entity.id
_entity.type
_entity.pdbx_description
1 polymer ?
#
loop_
_entity_poly.entity_id
_entity_poly.type
_entity_poly.pdbx_seq_one_letter_code
_entity_poly.pdbx_strand_id
1 'polypeptide(L)'
;MTSLLWSTLGAKTFLKSNTKYSNLAINIFTRKIHSTKVFVTPSSFSKCIPKNVAIRVPVPYFKRGLATITNIDSENINHGLATSVSTNDTNNNKAVQPESIEKSVEAEEIIKKKRDYYFENYRDKTNFELLEDFPAWLEGLGMKAVAPLFEGEDWLDISRGSESIISVEAVDNAGFDVTADLECLLHSFDDGLGDFAPFFEGRELQEIKRMNDEDLIKMGIKSAVKRKKLIEGFNSLVDAIYEKNRTYYNVNYVEETNLELLEDFPAWLSGLGLKSLAPYFEGKSWQEIIRLRERDLDEIGISNVNHKRRLIRHFQKVQENLPEQESNFSLDNSEENNDKTEDKGIENFKVDPKIREDLPCWLNSLGDGFGDYAPYLEGKEWYEIIDLGKPDLNELGIKDAKIKNKLTMGFSFYKRALKNNEAEEAVSRIHIYQKENYITKTNFELLEDFPAWLDGLGMKVLASRFEGRAWQDIIKMDCSDLEKLGVPTKGLRMKLVKHFMRVEHNMNEDSSPEEDKTERMKDSENFVVDYEVMEDLTCWLHSICDEVGKFGPFFNGKKWQEVIDMNHKDLLELGIRHRRMRRMLLEGFEIYKKAMATENQCEHEMTDTDPIPDSEKGKEVSATL
;
A
#
# COMPACT_ATOMS: atom_id res chain seq x y z
N MET A 1 35.77 35.03 -58.39
CA MET A 1 34.31 35.02 -58.21
C MET A 1 34.01 34.24 -56.94
N THR A 2 33.68 35.02 -55.91
CA THR A 2 33.37 34.73 -54.50
C THR A 2 31.95 34.16 -54.36
N SER A 3 31.64 33.12 -53.57
CA SER A 3 31.69 32.95 -52.09
C SER A 3 30.54 33.63 -51.31
N LEU A 4 29.65 32.77 -50.77
CA LEU A 4 29.01 32.75 -49.43
C LEU A 4 28.07 33.87 -48.90
N LEU A 5 27.13 33.39 -48.07
CA LEU A 5 26.46 34.01 -46.90
C LEU A 5 25.23 34.91 -47.11
N TRP A 6 24.04 34.36 -46.80
CA TRP A 6 23.05 34.86 -45.80
C TRP A 6 21.66 34.25 -46.04
N SER A 7 21.03 33.69 -44.99
CA SER A 7 19.70 34.08 -44.48
C SER A 7 18.95 32.93 -43.78
N THR A 8 19.24 32.71 -42.49
CA THR A 8 18.25 32.20 -41.52
C THR A 8 18.54 32.77 -40.13
N LEU A 9 18.21 34.04 -39.92
CA LEU A 9 18.04 34.63 -38.59
C LEU A 9 16.91 35.67 -38.69
N GLY A 10 15.71 35.33 -38.24
CA GLY A 10 14.57 36.26 -38.32
C GLY A 10 13.20 35.67 -38.09
N ALA A 11 13.02 34.82 -37.07
CA ALA A 11 11.68 34.39 -36.64
C ALA A 11 11.67 33.84 -35.19
N LYS A 12 12.35 34.51 -34.24
CA LYS A 12 12.29 34.08 -32.83
C LYS A 12 12.25 35.20 -31.80
N THR A 13 11.71 36.35 -32.19
CA THR A 13 11.40 37.46 -31.27
C THR A 13 10.10 38.12 -31.70
N PHE A 14 8.97 37.46 -31.52
CA PHE A 14 7.67 38.10 -31.28
C PHE A 14 6.65 37.02 -30.93
N LEU A 15 6.45 36.77 -29.64
CA LEU A 15 5.22 36.21 -29.04
C LEU A 15 5.43 36.16 -27.50
N LYS A 16 5.50 37.35 -26.90
CA LYS A 16 5.19 37.58 -25.49
C LYS A 16 4.12 38.66 -25.48
N SER A 17 2.85 38.26 -25.54
CA SER A 17 1.68 38.94 -24.95
C SER A 17 0.39 38.35 -25.54
N ASN A 18 -0.63 38.25 -24.67
CA ASN A 18 -2.02 37.85 -24.91
C ASN A 18 -2.38 36.35 -24.89
N THR A 19 -2.60 35.88 -23.67
CA THR A 19 -3.55 34.83 -23.30
C THR A 19 -4.99 35.22 -23.62
N LYS A 20 -5.51 34.71 -24.74
CA LYS A 20 -6.91 34.34 -25.02
C LYS A 20 -6.94 33.86 -26.47
N TYR A 21 -7.56 32.70 -26.74
CA TYR A 21 -7.63 31.98 -28.03
C TYR A 21 -6.50 30.99 -28.35
N SER A 22 -6.42 29.90 -27.58
CA SER A 22 -5.61 28.71 -27.96
C SER A 22 -6.32 27.37 -27.79
N ASN A 23 -7.67 27.34 -27.72
CA ASN A 23 -8.44 26.09 -27.63
C ASN A 23 -9.30 25.76 -28.88
N LEU A 24 -9.22 26.56 -29.96
CA LEU A 24 -10.01 26.30 -31.18
C LEU A 24 -9.20 25.79 -32.38
N ALA A 25 -7.86 25.88 -32.35
CA ALA A 25 -7.01 25.56 -33.51
C ALA A 25 -6.46 24.11 -33.53
N ILE A 26 -6.63 23.33 -32.46
CA ILE A 26 -6.06 21.97 -32.37
C ILE A 26 -7.03 20.87 -32.86
N ASN A 27 -8.34 21.16 -32.98
CA ASN A 27 -9.33 20.15 -33.37
C ASN A 27 -9.63 20.05 -34.89
N ILE A 28 -8.93 20.79 -35.75
CA ILE A 28 -9.18 20.77 -37.21
C ILE A 28 -8.09 20.03 -38.00
N PHE A 29 -6.96 19.63 -37.39
CA PHE A 29 -5.83 19.05 -38.15
C PHE A 29 -5.61 17.54 -38.04
N THR A 30 -6.48 16.78 -37.37
CA THR A 30 -6.36 15.30 -37.20
C THR A 30 -7.53 14.51 -37.81
N ARG A 31 -8.08 14.97 -38.93
CA ARG A 31 -9.00 14.15 -39.76
C ARG A 31 -8.76 14.34 -41.25
N LYS A 32 -7.60 13.87 -41.73
CA LYS A 32 -7.44 13.44 -43.12
C LYS A 32 -6.17 12.62 -43.25
N ILE A 33 -6.34 11.34 -43.59
CA ILE A 33 -5.45 10.40 -44.26
C ILE A 33 -5.81 9.03 -43.68
N HIS A 34 -6.58 8.26 -44.44
CA HIS A 34 -6.51 6.79 -44.57
C HIS A 34 -7.57 6.39 -45.61
N SER A 35 -7.18 6.46 -46.88
CA SER A 35 -7.85 5.73 -47.97
C SER A 35 -6.91 5.75 -49.17
N THR A 36 -6.03 4.77 -49.24
CA THR A 36 -5.36 4.43 -50.50
C THR A 36 -5.37 2.91 -50.60
N LYS A 37 -6.34 2.41 -51.38
CA LYS A 37 -6.38 1.03 -51.85
C LYS A 37 -5.21 0.82 -52.80
N VAL A 38 -4.34 -0.14 -52.50
CA VAL A 38 -3.36 -0.67 -53.44
C VAL A 38 -3.77 -2.10 -53.78
N PHE A 39 -4.05 -2.32 -55.06
CA PHE A 39 -4.19 -3.64 -55.66
C PHE A 39 -2.82 -4.32 -55.71
N VAL A 40 -2.73 -5.54 -55.20
CA VAL A 40 -1.62 -6.46 -55.49
C VAL A 40 -2.22 -7.81 -55.91
N THR A 41 -1.79 -8.28 -57.06
CA THR A 41 -2.15 -9.56 -57.69
C THR A 41 -1.51 -10.76 -56.97
N PRO A 42 -2.08 -11.98 -57.06
CA PRO A 42 -1.49 -13.16 -56.45
C PRO A 42 -0.68 -13.97 -57.46
N SER A 43 0.54 -14.33 -57.10
CA SER A 43 1.24 -15.47 -57.70
C SER A 43 2.11 -16.16 -56.67
N SER A 44 1.85 -17.48 -56.53
CA SER A 44 2.75 -18.53 -56.04
C SER A 44 3.35 -18.36 -54.64
N PHE A 45 2.93 -19.20 -53.68
CA PHE A 45 3.74 -20.35 -53.23
C PHE A 45 2.92 -21.25 -52.30
N SER A 46 3.22 -22.54 -52.41
CA SER A 46 2.48 -23.68 -51.90
C SER A 46 3.03 -24.20 -50.58
N LYS A 47 2.16 -24.92 -49.83
CA LYS A 47 2.43 -26.05 -48.93
C LYS A 47 3.07 -25.75 -47.56
N CYS A 48 2.25 -25.95 -46.50
CA CYS A 48 2.46 -26.90 -45.39
C CYS A 48 1.91 -26.34 -44.05
N ILE A 49 0.64 -26.65 -43.70
CA ILE A 49 0.18 -26.66 -42.29
C ILE A 49 -0.80 -27.85 -42.11
N PRO A 50 -0.72 -28.63 -41.01
CA PRO A 50 -1.51 -29.84 -40.82
C PRO A 50 -2.97 -29.56 -40.49
N LYS A 51 -3.85 -30.45 -40.97
CA LYS A 51 -5.26 -30.54 -40.58
C LYS A 51 -5.35 -31.04 -39.14
N ASN A 52 -5.86 -30.21 -38.23
CA ASN A 52 -6.69 -30.54 -37.05
C ASN A 52 -6.46 -29.51 -35.93
N VAL A 53 -7.10 -28.35 -36.02
CA VAL A 53 -7.40 -27.52 -34.85
C VAL A 53 -8.81 -26.95 -35.05
N ALA A 54 -9.76 -27.47 -34.28
CA ALA A 54 -11.11 -26.93 -34.20
C ALA A 54 -11.09 -25.64 -33.34
N ILE A 55 -11.22 -24.49 -33.98
CA ILE A 55 -11.37 -23.21 -33.28
C ILE A 55 -12.88 -22.93 -33.17
N ARG A 56 -13.41 -23.04 -31.94
CA ARG A 56 -14.75 -22.56 -31.58
C ARG A 56 -14.75 -21.03 -31.61
N VAL A 57 -15.49 -20.45 -32.54
CA VAL A 57 -15.78 -19.01 -32.58
C VAL A 57 -17.05 -18.75 -31.77
N PRO A 58 -17.05 -17.85 -30.77
CA PRO A 58 -18.28 -17.49 -30.06
C PRO A 58 -19.13 -16.52 -30.90
N VAL A 59 -20.41 -16.85 -31.00
CA VAL A 59 -21.48 -16.06 -31.66
C VAL A 59 -21.80 -14.83 -30.79
N PRO A 60 -21.88 -13.61 -31.33
CA PRO A 60 -22.32 -12.46 -30.56
C PRO A 60 -23.85 -12.45 -30.41
N TYR A 61 -24.31 -12.34 -29.16
CA TYR A 61 -25.71 -12.15 -28.81
C TYR A 61 -26.22 -10.77 -29.24
N PHE A 62 -27.24 -10.76 -30.10
CA PHE A 62 -28.08 -9.60 -30.39
C PHE A 62 -29.00 -9.30 -29.19
N LYS A 63 -28.87 -8.11 -28.58
CA LYS A 63 -29.88 -7.57 -27.66
C LYS A 63 -31.04 -6.99 -28.47
N ARG A 64 -32.23 -7.53 -28.24
CA ARG A 64 -33.52 -7.02 -28.75
C ARG A 64 -33.87 -5.71 -28.04
N GLY A 65 -34.24 -4.70 -28.83
CA GLY A 65 -34.87 -3.48 -28.35
C GLY A 65 -36.32 -3.74 -27.91
N LEU A 66 -36.71 -3.10 -26.82
CA LEU A 66 -38.11 -2.97 -26.42
C LEU A 66 -38.63 -1.62 -26.90
N ALA A 67 -39.79 -1.67 -27.55
CA ALA A 67 -40.51 -0.54 -28.09
C ALA A 67 -41.26 0.20 -26.97
N THR A 68 -41.13 1.52 -26.94
CA THR A 68 -41.97 2.41 -26.13
C THR A 68 -43.23 2.73 -26.91
N ILE A 69 -44.39 2.34 -26.38
CA ILE A 69 -45.72 2.73 -26.87
C ILE A 69 -46.12 4.05 -26.20
N THR A 70 -46.76 4.87 -27.03
CA THR A 70 -47.23 6.24 -26.87
C THR A 70 -48.40 6.45 -25.91
N ASN A 71 -48.50 7.70 -25.43
CA ASN A 71 -49.71 8.48 -25.11
C ASN A 71 -50.62 8.04 -23.97
N ILE A 72 -50.73 8.92 -22.95
CA ILE A 72 -52.02 9.38 -22.42
C ILE A 72 -51.92 10.89 -22.15
N ASP A 73 -52.74 11.65 -22.87
CA ASP A 73 -53.17 13.01 -22.55
C ASP A 73 -54.18 12.97 -21.40
N SER A 74 -54.12 13.95 -20.50
CA SER A 74 -55.34 14.51 -19.91
C SER A 74 -55.09 15.92 -19.37
N GLU A 75 -55.83 16.85 -19.96
CA GLU A 75 -55.92 18.28 -19.70
C GLU A 75 -56.58 18.62 -18.35
N ASN A 76 -56.23 19.82 -17.86
CA ASN A 76 -57.08 20.84 -17.22
C ASN A 76 -58.09 20.45 -16.13
N ILE A 77 -57.87 20.95 -14.91
CA ILE A 77 -58.92 21.70 -14.17
C ILE A 77 -58.34 22.97 -13.51
N ASN A 78 -59.08 24.04 -13.76
CA ASN A 78 -59.02 25.44 -13.37
C ASN A 78 -59.08 25.80 -11.87
N HIS A 79 -58.60 27.04 -11.63
CA HIS A 79 -59.10 28.10 -10.73
C HIS A 79 -59.00 27.99 -9.21
N GLY A 80 -58.36 29.01 -8.62
CA GLY A 80 -58.49 29.35 -7.20
C GLY A 80 -57.68 30.58 -6.78
N LEU A 81 -58.03 31.75 -7.33
CA LEU A 81 -57.59 33.07 -6.82
C LEU A 81 -58.33 33.34 -5.49
N ALA A 82 -57.61 33.59 -4.40
CA ALA A 82 -58.13 34.33 -3.25
C ALA A 82 -57.00 35.08 -2.52
N THR A 83 -57.15 36.40 -2.56
CA THR A 83 -56.41 37.45 -1.87
C THR A 83 -56.59 37.43 -0.35
N SER A 84 -55.53 37.85 0.34
CA SER A 84 -55.46 38.62 1.60
C SER A 84 -56.12 38.07 2.86
N VAL A 85 -55.36 38.05 3.97
CA VAL A 85 -55.66 38.80 5.22
C VAL A 85 -54.43 38.77 6.12
N SER A 86 -54.02 39.96 6.53
CA SER A 86 -53.06 40.23 7.62
C SER A 86 -53.84 40.22 8.93
N THR A 87 -53.29 39.65 10.00
CA THR A 87 -53.11 40.31 11.31
C THR A 87 -52.46 39.34 12.31
N ASN A 88 -51.46 39.85 13.03
CA ASN A 88 -51.07 39.61 14.43
C ASN A 88 -51.45 38.28 15.10
N ASP A 89 -50.47 37.63 15.72
CA ASP A 89 -50.65 37.17 17.10
C ASP A 89 -49.34 37.11 17.91
N THR A 90 -49.50 37.53 19.16
CA THR A 90 -48.55 37.70 20.25
C THR A 90 -48.17 36.39 20.96
N ASN A 91 -46.95 36.40 21.52
CA ASN A 91 -46.50 35.76 22.77
C ASN A 91 -46.95 34.33 23.11
N ASN A 92 -45.97 33.41 23.18
CA ASN A 92 -45.94 32.36 24.21
C ASN A 92 -44.50 31.89 24.49
N ASN A 93 -43.80 32.63 25.36
CA ASN A 93 -42.63 32.12 26.08
C ASN A 93 -43.13 31.33 27.30
N LYS A 94 -43.10 30.00 27.20
CA LYS A 94 -43.33 29.10 28.32
C LYS A 94 -41.98 28.76 28.96
N ALA A 95 -41.72 29.32 30.13
CA ALA A 95 -40.55 29.01 30.94
C ALA A 95 -40.55 27.51 31.30
N VAL A 96 -39.47 26.83 30.94
CA VAL A 96 -39.17 25.46 31.35
C VAL A 96 -38.75 25.50 32.82
N GLN A 97 -39.40 24.66 33.63
CA GLN A 97 -39.15 24.50 35.06
C GLN A 97 -37.72 23.95 35.32
N PRO A 98 -36.98 24.46 36.32
CA PRO A 98 -35.58 24.08 36.57
C PRO A 98 -35.38 22.66 37.13
N GLU A 99 -36.45 21.93 37.49
CA GLU A 99 -36.35 20.61 38.12
C GLU A 99 -35.90 19.47 37.17
N SER A 100 -35.92 19.65 35.85
CA SER A 100 -35.42 18.62 34.91
C SER A 100 -33.91 18.69 34.66
N ILE A 101 -33.27 19.82 35.00
CA ILE A 101 -31.83 20.02 34.76
C ILE A 101 -31.02 19.41 35.91
N GLU A 102 -31.49 19.50 37.16
CA GLU A 102 -30.80 18.90 38.31
C GLU A 102 -30.70 17.36 38.21
N LYS A 103 -31.74 16.68 37.72
CA LYS A 103 -31.70 15.22 37.52
C LYS A 103 -30.76 14.78 36.40
N SER A 104 -30.54 15.64 35.41
CA SER A 104 -29.59 15.39 34.31
C SER A 104 -28.14 15.52 34.78
N VAL A 105 -27.87 16.55 35.60
CA VAL A 105 -26.53 16.80 36.16
C VAL A 105 -26.15 15.72 37.17
N GLU A 106 -27.11 15.27 37.99
CA GLU A 106 -26.88 14.19 38.96
C GLU A 106 -26.64 12.83 38.25
N ALA A 107 -27.33 12.56 37.14
CA ALA A 107 -27.09 11.38 36.32
C ALA A 107 -25.71 11.40 35.63
N GLU A 108 -25.28 12.54 35.09
CA GLU A 108 -23.95 12.71 34.51
C GLU A 108 -22.84 12.58 35.56
N GLU A 109 -23.05 13.08 36.78
CA GLU A 109 -22.07 12.95 37.86
C GLU A 109 -21.95 11.50 38.36
N ILE A 110 -23.05 10.74 38.37
CA ILE A 110 -23.05 9.30 38.67
C ILE A 110 -22.36 8.50 37.56
N ILE A 111 -22.60 8.83 36.29
CA ILE A 111 -21.94 8.18 35.14
C ILE A 111 -20.43 8.47 35.17
N LYS A 112 -20.05 9.72 35.45
CA LYS A 112 -18.65 10.13 35.59
C LYS A 112 -17.96 9.41 36.76
N LYS A 113 -18.59 9.34 37.93
CA LYS A 113 -18.05 8.59 39.09
C LYS A 113 -17.90 7.11 38.81
N LYS A 114 -18.85 6.48 38.10
CA LYS A 114 -18.74 5.08 37.68
C LYS A 114 -17.61 4.88 36.68
N ARG A 115 -17.51 5.75 35.67
CA ARG A 115 -16.44 5.71 34.66
C ARG A 115 -15.07 5.87 35.31
N ASP A 116 -14.91 6.85 36.19
CA ASP A 116 -13.64 7.15 36.85
C ASP A 116 -13.28 6.04 37.86
N TYR A 117 -14.27 5.41 38.53
CA TYR A 117 -14.08 4.20 39.34
C TYR A 117 -13.59 3.00 38.51
N TYR A 118 -14.14 2.78 37.31
CA TYR A 118 -13.66 1.74 36.41
C TYR A 118 -12.28 2.08 35.84
N PHE A 119 -12.00 3.35 35.57
CA PHE A 119 -10.70 3.75 35.05
C PHE A 119 -9.60 3.61 36.12
N GLU A 120 -9.84 4.05 37.36
CA GLU A 120 -8.83 3.96 38.42
C GLU A 120 -8.58 2.52 38.91
N ASN A 121 -9.58 1.64 38.89
CA ASN A 121 -9.41 0.27 39.39
C ASN A 121 -8.90 -0.74 38.35
N TYR A 122 -8.87 -0.39 37.07
CA TYR A 122 -8.52 -1.33 35.98
C TYR A 122 -7.41 -0.82 35.04
N ARG A 123 -6.90 0.40 35.22
CA ARG A 123 -5.85 0.99 34.37
C ARG A 123 -4.47 0.32 34.49
N ASP A 124 -4.15 -0.24 35.65
CA ASP A 124 -2.83 -0.83 35.94
C ASP A 124 -2.85 -2.36 36.07
N LYS A 125 -3.99 -3.00 35.80
CA LYS A 125 -4.13 -4.46 35.87
C LYS A 125 -3.68 -5.10 34.56
N THR A 126 -2.68 -5.97 34.64
CA THR A 126 -2.27 -6.79 33.49
C THR A 126 -3.44 -7.70 33.04
N ASN A 127 -3.45 -8.13 31.77
CA ASN A 127 -4.48 -9.01 31.18
C ASN A 127 -4.81 -10.26 32.02
N PHE A 128 -3.95 -10.64 32.97
CA PHE A 128 -4.13 -11.79 33.87
C PHE A 128 -5.12 -11.57 35.02
N GLU A 129 -5.33 -10.34 35.50
CA GLU A 129 -6.28 -10.07 36.60
C GLU A 129 -7.73 -9.87 36.11
N LEU A 130 -7.94 -9.67 34.81
CA LEU A 130 -9.26 -9.61 34.17
C LEU A 130 -9.88 -11.01 33.95
N LEU A 131 -9.08 -12.07 34.06
CA LEU A 131 -9.50 -13.46 33.83
C LEU A 131 -10.24 -14.09 35.03
N GLU A 132 -10.09 -13.54 36.24
CA GLU A 132 -10.78 -14.07 37.43
C GLU A 132 -12.31 -13.86 37.38
N ASP A 133 -12.79 -12.95 36.52
CA ASP A 133 -14.22 -12.64 36.37
C ASP A 133 -14.71 -12.83 34.92
N PHE A 134 -14.07 -13.74 34.18
CA PHE A 134 -14.40 -14.08 32.79
C PHE A 134 -15.90 -14.44 32.58
N PRO A 135 -16.57 -15.17 33.50
CA PRO A 135 -18.01 -15.38 33.41
C PRO A 135 -18.83 -14.08 33.51
N ALA A 136 -18.47 -13.14 34.39
CA ALA A 136 -19.14 -11.85 34.50
C ALA A 136 -18.89 -10.94 33.29
N TRP A 137 -17.70 -11.06 32.67
CA TRP A 137 -17.40 -10.41 31.39
C TRP A 137 -18.28 -10.95 30.26
N LEU A 138 -18.45 -12.28 30.14
CA LEU A 138 -19.37 -12.91 29.19
C LEU A 138 -20.85 -12.51 29.44
N GLU A 139 -21.25 -12.40 30.71
CA GLU A 139 -22.59 -11.88 31.05
C GLU A 139 -22.76 -10.41 30.65
N GLY A 140 -21.71 -9.59 30.81
CA GLY A 140 -21.68 -8.19 30.36
C GLY A 140 -21.84 -8.03 28.85
N LEU A 141 -21.43 -9.05 28.08
CA LEU A 141 -21.66 -9.16 26.64
C LEU A 141 -23.04 -9.75 26.26
N GLY A 142 -23.89 -10.06 27.25
CA GLY A 142 -25.23 -10.61 27.04
C GLY A 142 -25.25 -12.13 26.83
N MET A 143 -24.17 -12.85 27.15
CA MET A 143 -24.00 -14.28 26.86
C MET A 143 -24.28 -15.19 28.07
N LYS A 144 -25.42 -14.97 28.72
CA LYS A 144 -25.82 -15.71 29.94
C LYS A 144 -25.91 -17.24 29.78
N ALA A 145 -26.11 -17.74 28.56
CA ALA A 145 -26.17 -19.18 28.31
C ALA A 145 -24.79 -19.86 28.27
N VAL A 146 -23.72 -19.08 28.08
CA VAL A 146 -22.35 -19.58 27.92
C VAL A 146 -21.56 -19.44 29.22
N ALA A 147 -21.83 -18.40 30.01
CA ALA A 147 -21.17 -18.17 31.31
C ALA A 147 -21.10 -19.40 32.24
N PRO A 148 -22.16 -20.24 32.38
CA PRO A 148 -22.12 -21.43 33.23
C PRO A 148 -21.15 -22.52 32.77
N LEU A 149 -20.71 -22.52 31.51
CA LEU A 149 -19.71 -23.46 31.00
C LEU A 149 -18.30 -23.14 31.52
N PHE A 150 -18.12 -21.98 32.14
CA PHE A 150 -16.83 -21.46 32.61
C PHE A 150 -16.81 -21.23 34.13
N GLU A 151 -17.92 -21.52 34.82
CA GLU A 151 -18.02 -21.49 36.28
C GLU A 151 -17.42 -22.78 36.89
N GLY A 152 -16.33 -22.65 37.65
CA GLY A 152 -15.75 -23.74 38.44
C GLY A 152 -14.44 -24.37 37.93
N GLU A 153 -13.87 -23.92 36.81
CA GLU A 153 -12.53 -24.32 36.35
C GLU A 153 -11.46 -23.28 36.72
N ASP A 154 -10.31 -23.75 37.23
CA ASP A 154 -9.16 -22.93 37.59
C ASP A 154 -8.32 -22.65 36.31
N TRP A 155 -8.68 -21.59 35.58
CA TRP A 155 -8.12 -21.24 34.27
C TRP A 155 -6.61 -20.94 34.27
N LEU A 156 -6.04 -20.64 35.45
CA LEU A 156 -4.63 -20.30 35.63
C LEU A 156 -3.67 -21.45 35.24
N ASP A 157 -4.12 -22.71 35.29
CA ASP A 157 -3.28 -23.88 34.98
C ASP A 157 -3.19 -24.22 33.47
N ILE A 158 -4.09 -23.69 32.63
CA ILE A 158 -4.05 -23.95 31.17
C ILE A 158 -3.08 -22.98 30.45
N SER A 159 -2.87 -21.77 30.99
CA SER A 159 -1.98 -20.76 30.41
C SER A 159 -0.51 -20.94 30.79
N ARG A 160 -0.23 -21.66 31.88
CA ARG A 160 1.12 -22.03 32.32
C ARG A 160 1.42 -23.42 31.80
N GLY A 161 2.21 -23.52 30.73
CA GLY A 161 2.62 -24.80 30.15
C GLY A 161 3.50 -25.66 31.06
N SER A 162 2.97 -26.12 32.20
CA SER A 162 3.61 -27.06 33.11
C SER A 162 2.67 -28.22 33.39
N GLU A 163 3.19 -29.43 33.17
CA GLU A 163 2.56 -30.71 33.47
C GLU A 163 2.19 -30.78 34.96
N SER A 164 0.92 -30.57 35.29
CA SER A 164 0.33 -31.00 36.57
C SER A 164 -0.89 -31.87 36.30
N ILE A 165 -0.90 -33.01 36.98
CA ILE A 165 -1.91 -34.06 36.89
C ILE A 165 -3.19 -33.55 37.55
N ILE A 166 -4.20 -33.20 36.76
CA ILE A 166 -5.56 -32.89 37.24
C ILE A 166 -6.26 -34.21 37.58
N SER A 167 -6.87 -34.27 38.76
CA SER A 167 -7.65 -35.42 39.26
C SER A 167 -8.87 -35.72 38.37
N VAL A 168 -9.00 -37.00 38.00
CA VAL A 168 -9.88 -37.59 36.98
C VAL A 168 -11.39 -37.53 37.31
N GLU A 169 -11.83 -37.02 38.46
CA GLU A 169 -13.21 -37.19 38.92
C GLU A 169 -14.27 -36.23 38.32
N ALA A 170 -13.89 -35.23 37.52
CA ALA A 170 -14.84 -34.27 36.93
C ALA A 170 -15.31 -34.59 35.49
N VAL A 171 -14.76 -35.63 34.85
CA VAL A 171 -14.89 -35.86 33.40
C VAL A 171 -16.19 -36.56 32.97
N ASP A 172 -16.92 -37.21 33.89
CA ASP A 172 -18.07 -38.05 33.53
C ASP A 172 -19.41 -37.30 33.35
N ASN A 173 -19.51 -36.03 33.77
CA ASN A 173 -20.82 -35.35 33.85
C ASN A 173 -21.27 -34.60 32.59
N ALA A 174 -20.46 -34.55 31.52
CA ALA A 174 -20.78 -33.77 30.33
C ALA A 174 -21.27 -34.59 29.12
N GLY A 175 -21.35 -35.92 29.23
CA GLY A 175 -22.00 -36.78 28.22
C GLY A 175 -21.37 -36.71 26.82
N PHE A 176 -20.06 -36.59 26.72
CA PHE A 176 -19.37 -36.49 25.42
C PHE A 176 -19.06 -37.87 24.83
N ASP A 177 -19.55 -38.11 23.61
CA ASP A 177 -19.19 -39.29 22.80
C ASP A 177 -17.86 -39.05 22.07
N VAL A 178 -16.76 -39.38 22.75
CA VAL A 178 -15.37 -39.25 22.27
C VAL A 178 -15.15 -39.99 20.95
N THR A 179 -15.91 -41.05 20.67
CA THR A 179 -15.76 -41.89 19.48
C THR A 179 -16.25 -41.23 18.19
N ALA A 180 -17.35 -40.48 18.23
CA ALA A 180 -17.86 -39.74 17.07
C ALA A 180 -16.97 -38.55 16.70
N ASP A 181 -16.42 -37.87 17.71
CA ASP A 181 -15.52 -36.73 17.51
C ASP A 181 -14.15 -37.15 16.94
N LEU A 182 -13.66 -38.33 17.34
CA LEU A 182 -12.45 -38.94 16.79
C LEU A 182 -12.58 -39.27 15.31
N GLU A 183 -13.74 -39.77 14.85
CA GLU A 183 -13.99 -40.00 13.42
C GLU A 183 -13.97 -38.70 12.61
N CYS A 184 -14.54 -37.62 13.15
CA CYS A 184 -14.53 -36.30 12.52
C CYS A 184 -13.12 -35.69 12.47
N LEU A 185 -12.30 -35.93 13.50
CA LEU A 185 -10.91 -35.49 13.54
C LEU A 185 -10.03 -36.30 12.58
N LEU A 186 -10.23 -37.62 12.51
CA LEU A 186 -9.53 -38.56 11.63
C LEU A 186 -9.87 -38.35 10.14
N HIS A 187 -11.08 -37.91 9.80
CA HIS A 187 -11.44 -37.51 8.43
C HIS A 187 -10.90 -36.14 8.01
N SER A 188 -10.48 -35.29 8.96
CA SER A 188 -9.81 -34.01 8.68
C SER A 188 -8.28 -34.09 8.55
N PHE A 189 -7.69 -35.30 8.58
CA PHE A 189 -6.24 -35.49 8.53
C PHE A 189 -5.58 -35.12 7.18
N ASP A 190 -6.34 -34.91 6.11
CA ASP A 190 -5.76 -34.58 4.80
C ASP A 190 -5.21 -33.15 4.70
N ASP A 191 -5.58 -32.21 5.60
CA ASP A 191 -5.33 -30.78 5.35
C ASP A 191 -4.56 -29.98 6.44
N GLY A 192 -4.05 -30.56 7.55
CA GLY A 192 -3.35 -29.69 8.52
C GLY A 192 -2.64 -30.22 9.76
N LEU A 193 -2.54 -31.53 10.02
CA LEU A 193 -1.85 -32.06 11.22
C LEU A 193 -0.70 -33.01 10.84
N GLY A 194 0.26 -32.50 10.07
CA GLY A 194 1.43 -33.27 9.60
C GLY A 194 2.30 -33.85 10.72
N ASP A 195 2.32 -33.22 11.90
CA ASP A 195 3.16 -33.65 13.02
C ASP A 195 2.70 -34.95 13.70
N PHE A 196 1.46 -35.38 13.46
CA PHE A 196 0.91 -36.60 14.03
C PHE A 196 0.90 -37.78 13.06
N ALA A 197 1.13 -37.55 11.76
CA ALA A 197 1.15 -38.60 10.74
C ALA A 197 2.11 -39.78 11.07
N PRO A 198 3.33 -39.57 11.62
CA PRO A 198 4.23 -40.67 11.98
C PRO A 198 3.73 -41.54 13.15
N PHE A 199 2.82 -41.02 13.99
CA PHE A 199 2.28 -41.76 15.13
C PHE A 199 1.14 -42.72 14.75
N PHE A 200 0.53 -42.51 13.59
CA PHE A 200 -0.63 -43.25 13.09
C PHE A 200 -0.30 -44.17 11.90
N GLU A 201 0.91 -44.10 11.35
CA GLU A 201 1.38 -45.03 10.33
C GLU A 201 1.41 -46.47 10.88
N GLY A 202 0.43 -47.29 10.45
CA GLY A 202 0.34 -48.71 10.79
C GLY A 202 -0.68 -49.10 11.86
N ARG A 203 -1.41 -48.17 12.48
CA ARG A 203 -2.52 -48.50 13.38
C ARG A 203 -3.86 -48.41 12.67
N GLU A 204 -4.67 -49.46 12.74
CA GLU A 204 -6.04 -49.41 12.21
C GLU A 204 -6.88 -48.45 13.08
N LEU A 205 -7.82 -47.73 12.46
CA LEU A 205 -8.80 -46.86 13.15
C LEU A 205 -9.50 -47.57 14.33
N GLN A 206 -9.61 -48.91 14.23
CA GLN A 206 -10.14 -49.78 15.27
C GLN A 206 -9.26 -49.88 16.52
N GLU A 207 -7.93 -49.74 16.42
CA GLU A 207 -7.03 -49.74 17.57
C GLU A 207 -7.12 -48.44 18.37
N ILE A 208 -7.25 -47.30 17.70
CA ILE A 208 -7.46 -46.00 18.36
C ILE A 208 -8.80 -46.01 19.12
N LYS A 209 -9.85 -46.62 18.55
CA LYS A 209 -11.14 -46.80 19.23
C LYS A 209 -11.08 -47.72 20.46
N ARG A 210 -10.04 -48.55 20.59
CA ARG A 210 -9.85 -49.46 21.73
C ARG A 210 -8.90 -48.90 22.79
N MET A 211 -8.26 -47.75 22.53
CA MET A 211 -7.40 -47.10 23.51
C MET A 211 -8.23 -46.57 24.68
N ASN A 212 -7.67 -46.70 25.87
CA ASN A 212 -8.25 -46.08 27.05
C ASN A 212 -7.94 -44.58 27.06
N ASP A 213 -8.59 -43.87 27.98
CA ASP A 213 -8.45 -42.42 28.10
C ASP A 213 -7.04 -41.94 28.47
N GLU A 214 -6.29 -42.72 29.26
CA GLU A 214 -4.90 -42.40 29.60
C GLU A 214 -4.01 -42.41 28.36
N ASP A 215 -4.18 -43.41 27.48
CA ASP A 215 -3.42 -43.53 26.23
C ASP A 215 -3.74 -42.38 25.26
N LEU A 216 -5.02 -41.98 25.16
CA LEU A 216 -5.45 -40.85 24.32
C LEU A 216 -4.94 -39.49 24.83
N ILE A 217 -4.84 -39.31 26.16
CA ILE A 217 -4.26 -38.12 26.78
C ILE A 217 -2.74 -38.10 26.55
N LYS A 218 -2.07 -39.23 26.74
CA LYS A 218 -0.62 -39.37 26.53
C LYS A 218 -0.21 -39.13 25.08
N MET A 219 -1.11 -39.40 24.13
CA MET A 219 -0.95 -39.08 22.71
C MET A 219 -1.37 -37.64 22.33
N GLY A 220 -1.85 -36.84 23.28
CA GLY A 220 -2.30 -35.45 23.05
C GLY A 220 -3.62 -35.31 22.27
N ILE A 221 -4.32 -36.42 21.99
CA ILE A 221 -5.53 -36.45 21.16
C ILE A 221 -6.69 -35.75 21.86
N LYS A 222 -6.92 -36.01 23.16
CA LYS A 222 -7.97 -35.31 23.92
C LYS A 222 -7.75 -33.79 23.95
N SER A 223 -6.50 -33.35 24.11
CA SER A 223 -6.13 -31.93 24.07
C SER A 223 -6.32 -31.31 22.68
N ALA A 224 -6.11 -32.07 21.61
CA ALA A 224 -6.40 -31.63 20.24
C ALA A 224 -7.91 -31.54 19.96
N VAL A 225 -8.71 -32.53 20.39
CA VAL A 225 -10.17 -32.50 20.28
C VAL A 225 -10.76 -31.33 21.08
N LYS A 226 -10.33 -31.13 22.34
CA LYS A 226 -10.77 -29.99 23.18
C LYS A 226 -10.43 -28.66 22.51
N ARG A 227 -9.21 -28.51 21.95
CA ARG A 227 -8.81 -27.31 21.20
C ARG A 227 -9.67 -27.09 19.95
N LYS A 228 -9.91 -28.12 19.14
CA LYS A 228 -10.76 -28.02 17.93
C LYS A 228 -12.17 -27.57 18.29
N LYS A 229 -12.80 -28.17 19.30
CA LYS A 229 -14.14 -27.76 19.78
C LYS A 229 -14.16 -26.32 20.31
N LEU A 230 -13.11 -25.90 21.02
CA LEU A 230 -12.99 -24.53 21.51
C LEU A 230 -12.86 -23.52 20.35
N ILE A 231 -12.08 -23.84 19.32
CA ILE A 231 -11.95 -23.05 18.10
C ILE A 231 -13.29 -23.00 17.34
N GLU A 232 -14.00 -24.12 17.21
CA GLU A 232 -15.32 -24.17 16.57
C GLU A 232 -16.36 -23.34 17.34
N GLY A 233 -16.37 -23.43 18.67
CA GLY A 233 -17.23 -22.62 19.53
C GLY A 233 -16.92 -21.12 19.43
N PHE A 234 -15.63 -20.76 19.42
CA PHE A 234 -15.19 -19.39 19.21
C PHE A 234 -15.60 -18.87 17.82
N ASN A 235 -15.33 -19.64 16.76
CA ASN A 235 -15.73 -19.27 15.40
C ASN A 235 -17.24 -19.11 15.26
N SER A 236 -18.04 -19.95 15.92
CA SER A 236 -19.51 -19.78 15.94
C SER A 236 -19.95 -18.48 16.62
N LEU A 237 -19.24 -18.04 17.66
CA LEU A 237 -19.51 -16.75 18.30
C LEU A 237 -19.15 -15.58 17.38
N VAL A 238 -17.97 -15.65 16.75
CA VAL A 238 -17.51 -14.64 15.81
C VAL A 238 -18.45 -14.54 14.60
N ASP A 239 -18.92 -15.68 14.07
CA ASP A 239 -19.93 -15.74 13.01
C ASP A 239 -21.23 -15.02 13.43
N ALA A 240 -21.67 -15.20 14.69
CA ALA A 240 -22.85 -14.52 15.21
C ALA A 240 -22.66 -12.99 15.32
N ILE A 241 -21.47 -12.53 15.73
CA ILE A 241 -21.12 -11.10 15.77
C ILE A 241 -21.09 -10.53 14.35
N TYR A 242 -20.46 -11.25 13.42
CA TYR A 242 -20.41 -10.90 12.00
C TYR A 242 -21.82 -10.72 11.41
N GLU A 243 -22.70 -11.70 11.58
CA GLU A 243 -24.08 -11.63 11.06
C GLU A 243 -24.90 -10.54 11.74
N LYS A 244 -24.69 -10.27 13.04
CA LYS A 244 -25.32 -9.14 13.74
C LYS A 244 -24.89 -7.81 13.13
N ASN A 245 -23.59 -7.60 12.94
CA ASN A 245 -23.04 -6.36 12.35
C ASN A 245 -23.49 -6.17 10.91
N ARG A 246 -23.49 -7.26 10.13
CA ARG A 246 -23.99 -7.28 8.75
C ARG A 246 -25.46 -6.94 8.67
N THR A 247 -26.28 -7.52 9.55
CA THR A 247 -27.72 -7.22 9.64
C THR A 247 -27.94 -5.75 9.98
N TYR A 248 -27.23 -5.24 10.99
CA TYR A 248 -27.27 -3.83 11.36
C TYR A 248 -26.90 -2.91 10.19
N TYR A 249 -25.83 -3.24 9.46
CA TYR A 249 -25.40 -2.48 8.29
C TYR A 249 -26.45 -2.48 7.17
N ASN A 250 -27.04 -3.64 6.87
CA ASN A 250 -28.04 -3.75 5.82
C ASN A 250 -29.28 -2.91 6.14
N VAL A 251 -29.82 -3.05 7.36
CA VAL A 251 -31.03 -2.35 7.80
C VAL A 251 -30.84 -0.84 7.81
N ASN A 252 -29.68 -0.34 8.25
CA ASN A 252 -29.48 1.11 8.45
C ASN A 252 -28.85 1.85 7.26
N TYR A 253 -28.20 1.16 6.32
CA TYR A 253 -27.43 1.80 5.25
C TYR A 253 -27.67 1.25 3.84
N VAL A 254 -28.27 0.06 3.71
CA VAL A 254 -28.48 -0.60 2.42
C VAL A 254 -29.93 -0.56 2.01
N GLU A 255 -30.83 -1.03 2.86
CA GLU A 255 -32.26 -1.17 2.58
C GLU A 255 -32.97 0.18 2.68
N GLU A 256 -32.84 0.85 3.82
CA GLU A 256 -33.36 2.19 4.06
C GLU A 256 -32.27 2.97 4.80
N THR A 257 -31.93 4.16 4.30
CA THR A 257 -30.90 4.97 4.96
C THR A 257 -31.51 5.57 6.21
N ASN A 258 -31.10 5.09 7.39
CA ASN A 258 -31.62 5.58 8.66
C ASN A 258 -31.14 7.03 8.89
N LEU A 259 -32.03 7.99 8.64
CA LEU A 259 -31.73 9.42 8.77
C LEU A 259 -31.59 9.86 10.23
N GLU A 260 -32.20 9.16 11.19
CA GLU A 260 -32.08 9.49 12.62
C GLU A 260 -30.64 9.29 13.11
N LEU A 261 -29.94 8.28 12.59
CA LEU A 261 -28.53 8.05 12.92
C LEU A 261 -27.62 9.20 12.48
N LEU A 262 -27.99 9.99 11.46
CA LEU A 262 -27.16 11.11 11.00
C LEU A 262 -27.09 12.26 12.01
N GLU A 263 -28.06 12.36 12.93
CA GLU A 263 -28.03 13.34 14.02
C GLU A 263 -26.82 13.09 14.94
N ASP A 264 -26.42 11.82 15.12
CA ASP A 264 -25.17 11.40 15.75
C ASP A 264 -24.20 10.90 14.67
N PHE A 265 -23.62 11.85 13.93
CA PHE A 265 -22.72 11.54 12.82
C PHE A 265 -21.52 10.62 13.20
N PRO A 266 -20.87 10.76 14.37
CA PRO A 266 -19.89 9.79 14.85
C PRO A 266 -20.44 8.36 15.00
N ALA A 267 -21.64 8.18 15.56
CA ALA A 267 -22.27 6.86 15.63
C ALA A 267 -22.62 6.32 14.24
N TRP A 268 -23.09 7.19 13.34
CA TRP A 268 -23.35 6.84 11.93
C TRP A 268 -22.07 6.36 11.22
N LEU A 269 -20.94 7.04 11.42
CA LEU A 269 -19.64 6.58 10.90
C LEU A 269 -19.19 5.26 11.54
N SER A 270 -19.48 5.06 12.83
CA SER A 270 -19.14 3.81 13.51
C SER A 270 -19.85 2.61 12.89
N GLY A 271 -21.13 2.74 12.53
CA GLY A 271 -21.85 1.66 11.83
C GLY A 271 -21.38 1.43 10.38
N LEU A 272 -20.71 2.41 9.77
CA LEU A 272 -19.99 2.21 8.50
C LEU A 272 -18.61 1.58 8.68
N GLY A 273 -18.15 1.37 9.92
CA GLY A 273 -16.79 0.96 10.23
C GLY A 273 -15.76 2.02 9.83
N LEU A 274 -16.06 3.30 10.08
CA LEU A 274 -15.23 4.47 9.77
C LEU A 274 -15.12 5.42 10.99
N LYS A 275 -15.21 4.89 12.21
CA LYS A 275 -15.27 5.68 13.45
C LYS A 275 -14.06 6.60 13.60
N SER A 276 -12.86 6.13 13.28
CA SER A 276 -11.63 6.94 13.31
C SER A 276 -11.62 8.14 12.37
N LEU A 277 -12.57 8.24 11.43
CA LEU A 277 -12.70 9.41 10.57
C LEU A 277 -13.52 10.55 11.21
N ALA A 278 -14.23 10.30 12.31
CA ALA A 278 -15.10 11.30 12.95
C ALA A 278 -14.40 12.63 13.29
N PRO A 279 -13.15 12.66 13.80
CA PRO A 279 -12.45 13.92 14.12
C PRO A 279 -12.25 14.85 12.92
N TYR A 280 -12.22 14.32 11.69
CA TYR A 280 -12.06 15.12 10.48
C TYR A 280 -13.32 15.95 10.14
N PHE A 281 -14.46 15.62 10.74
CA PHE A 281 -15.74 16.29 10.51
C PHE A 281 -16.18 17.17 11.68
N GLU A 282 -15.32 17.36 12.69
CA GLU A 282 -15.63 18.18 13.85
C GLU A 282 -15.99 19.61 13.45
N GLY A 283 -17.10 20.13 14.00
CA GLY A 283 -17.61 21.46 13.70
C GLY A 283 -18.41 21.60 12.40
N LYS A 284 -18.62 20.51 11.63
CA LYS A 284 -19.53 20.48 10.49
C LYS A 284 -20.85 19.82 10.85
N SER A 285 -21.95 20.36 10.34
CA SER A 285 -23.25 19.71 10.39
C SER A 285 -23.31 18.54 9.41
N TRP A 286 -24.08 17.48 9.70
CA TRP A 286 -24.20 16.34 8.78
C TRP A 286 -24.73 16.76 7.40
N GLN A 287 -25.58 17.79 7.33
CA GLN A 287 -26.10 18.37 6.08
C GLN A 287 -25.00 19.00 5.22
N GLU A 288 -23.97 19.57 5.82
CA GLU A 288 -22.78 20.05 5.11
C GLU A 288 -21.91 18.88 4.67
N ILE A 289 -21.75 17.87 5.54
CA ILE A 289 -20.89 16.71 5.30
C ILE A 289 -21.37 15.89 4.10
N ILE A 290 -22.67 15.59 4.02
CA ILE A 290 -23.22 14.81 2.89
C ILE A 290 -23.12 15.54 1.55
N ARG A 291 -22.82 16.85 1.52
CA ARG A 291 -22.62 17.62 0.30
C ARG A 291 -21.16 17.64 -0.17
N LEU A 292 -20.24 17.10 0.64
CA LEU A 292 -18.82 17.03 0.30
C LEU A 292 -18.60 16.13 -0.90
N ARG A 293 -17.77 16.60 -1.83
CA ARG A 293 -17.25 15.84 -2.96
C ARG A 293 -15.92 15.21 -2.59
N GLU A 294 -15.41 14.35 -3.47
CA GLU A 294 -14.11 13.69 -3.28
C GLU A 294 -12.98 14.70 -3.01
N ARG A 295 -12.97 15.83 -3.72
CA ARG A 295 -12.00 16.92 -3.52
C ARG A 295 -12.10 17.55 -2.13
N ASP A 296 -13.31 17.73 -1.61
CA ASP A 296 -13.50 18.32 -0.29
C ASP A 296 -13.02 17.36 0.81
N LEU A 297 -13.19 16.05 0.62
CA LEU A 297 -12.64 15.03 1.52
C LEU A 297 -11.10 15.03 1.51
N ASP A 298 -10.47 15.23 0.35
CA ASP A 298 -9.01 15.40 0.25
C ASP A 298 -8.54 16.64 1.02
N GLU A 299 -9.26 17.77 0.90
CA GLU A 299 -8.94 19.03 1.61
C GLU A 299 -9.09 18.90 3.13
N ILE A 300 -10.05 18.10 3.59
CA ILE A 300 -10.25 17.78 5.01
C ILE A 300 -9.18 16.80 5.54
N GLY A 301 -8.44 16.13 4.66
CA GLY A 301 -7.33 15.24 5.01
C GLY A 301 -7.62 13.74 4.86
N ILE A 302 -8.81 13.36 4.38
CA ILE A 302 -9.17 11.97 4.10
C ILE A 302 -8.63 11.59 2.72
N SER A 303 -7.36 11.19 2.68
CA SER A 303 -6.66 10.87 1.42
C SER A 303 -6.88 9.45 0.89
N ASN A 304 -7.39 8.53 1.71
CA ASN A 304 -7.59 7.14 1.30
C ASN A 304 -8.77 7.02 0.32
N VAL A 305 -8.50 6.52 -0.89
CA VAL A 305 -9.49 6.40 -1.97
C VAL A 305 -10.66 5.49 -1.61
N ASN A 306 -10.44 4.40 -0.87
CA ASN A 306 -11.51 3.47 -0.49
C ASN A 306 -12.43 4.11 0.56
N HIS A 307 -11.88 4.84 1.52
CA HIS A 307 -12.68 5.62 2.47
C HIS A 307 -13.50 6.70 1.77
N LYS A 308 -12.88 7.48 0.87
CA LYS A 308 -13.60 8.50 0.08
C LYS A 308 -14.74 7.89 -0.72
N ARG A 309 -14.48 6.82 -1.48
CA ARG A 309 -15.51 6.13 -2.27
C ARG A 309 -16.65 5.61 -1.41
N ARG A 310 -16.34 5.02 -0.25
CA ARG A 310 -17.35 4.54 0.70
C ARG A 310 -18.20 5.70 1.22
N LEU A 311 -17.57 6.79 1.68
CA LEU A 311 -18.27 7.98 2.16
C LEU A 311 -19.18 8.58 1.09
N ILE A 312 -18.64 8.86 -0.11
CA ILE A 312 -19.41 9.47 -1.21
C ILE A 312 -20.61 8.61 -1.60
N ARG A 313 -20.45 7.28 -1.67
CA ARG A 313 -21.57 6.37 -1.96
C ARG A 313 -22.67 6.47 -0.90
N HIS A 314 -22.30 6.52 0.38
CA HIS A 314 -23.28 6.65 1.45
C HIS A 314 -23.88 8.06 1.51
N PHE A 315 -23.12 9.11 1.18
CA PHE A 315 -23.64 10.48 1.07
C PHE A 315 -24.68 10.59 -0.05
N GLN A 316 -24.41 10.01 -1.23
CA GLN A 316 -25.36 9.95 -2.34
C GLN A 316 -26.65 9.22 -1.93
N LYS A 317 -26.54 8.08 -1.24
CA LYS A 317 -27.71 7.37 -0.71
C LYS A 317 -28.53 8.21 0.28
N VAL A 318 -27.87 8.96 1.17
CA VAL A 318 -28.57 9.89 2.07
C VAL A 318 -29.32 10.93 1.25
N GLN A 319 -28.66 11.56 0.27
CA GLN A 319 -29.27 12.58 -0.58
C GLN A 319 -30.47 12.05 -1.38
N GLU A 320 -30.40 10.82 -1.89
CA GLU A 320 -31.49 10.15 -2.61
C GLU A 320 -32.72 9.87 -1.73
N ASN A 321 -32.53 9.70 -0.42
CA ASN A 321 -33.59 9.42 0.54
C ASN A 321 -34.14 10.70 1.21
N LEU A 322 -33.56 11.88 0.96
CA LEU A 322 -34.09 13.14 1.48
C LEU A 322 -35.34 13.58 0.71
N PRO A 323 -36.37 14.14 1.39
CA PRO A 323 -37.61 14.58 0.74
C PRO A 323 -37.34 15.68 -0.31
N GLU A 324 -38.11 15.67 -1.41
CA GLU A 324 -37.88 16.53 -2.60
C GLU A 324 -37.72 18.02 -2.29
N GLN A 325 -38.33 18.52 -1.20
CA GLN A 325 -38.22 19.91 -0.77
C GLN A 325 -36.78 20.31 -0.39
N GLU A 326 -35.94 19.34 -0.04
CA GLU A 326 -34.52 19.53 0.23
C GLU A 326 -33.62 19.15 -0.96
N SER A 327 -34.20 18.55 -2.02
CA SER A 327 -33.48 17.89 -3.12
C SER A 327 -33.03 18.81 -4.27
N ASN A 328 -33.10 20.13 -4.14
CA ASN A 328 -32.62 21.09 -5.17
C ASN A 328 -31.10 21.02 -5.44
N PHE A 329 -30.40 20.01 -4.93
CA PHE A 329 -29.01 19.69 -5.19
C PHE A 329 -28.88 18.77 -6.40
N SER A 330 -28.97 19.34 -7.60
CA SER A 330 -28.54 18.62 -8.81
C SER A 330 -27.01 18.54 -8.81
N LEU A 331 -26.45 17.44 -8.31
CA LEU A 331 -25.06 17.09 -8.54
C LEU A 331 -24.92 16.70 -10.01
N ASP A 332 -24.12 17.47 -10.75
CA ASP A 332 -23.73 17.17 -12.12
C ASP A 332 -22.83 15.92 -12.12
N ASN A 333 -23.45 14.74 -12.07
CA ASN A 333 -22.81 13.42 -12.02
C ASN A 333 -22.20 13.01 -13.38
N SER A 334 -21.91 13.96 -14.25
CA SER A 334 -21.41 13.69 -15.62
C SER A 334 -19.94 13.26 -15.68
N GLU A 335 -19.23 13.18 -14.55
CA GLU A 335 -17.81 12.76 -14.51
C GLU A 335 -17.61 11.23 -14.40
N GLU A 336 -18.63 10.42 -14.14
CA GLU A 336 -18.45 8.98 -13.85
C GLU A 336 -19.01 8.06 -14.94
N ASN A 337 -18.11 7.31 -15.62
CA ASN A 337 -18.31 5.92 -16.07
C ASN A 337 -17.14 5.34 -16.89
N ASN A 338 -16.02 6.06 -17.05
CA ASN A 338 -14.81 5.48 -17.67
C ASN A 338 -13.85 4.82 -16.65
N ASP A 339 -14.36 4.31 -15.52
CA ASP A 339 -13.60 3.66 -14.45
C ASP A 339 -13.09 2.26 -14.86
N LYS A 340 -12.15 2.23 -15.80
CA LYS A 340 -11.17 1.15 -15.94
C LYS A 340 -9.96 1.40 -15.03
N THR A 341 -10.15 2.13 -13.92
CA THR A 341 -9.07 2.60 -13.05
C THR A 341 -8.76 1.65 -11.89
N GLU A 342 -9.17 0.37 -11.97
CA GLU A 342 -8.83 -0.66 -10.98
C GLU A 342 -7.33 -0.74 -10.63
N ASP A 343 -6.44 -0.27 -11.52
CA ASP A 343 -4.99 -0.30 -11.27
C ASP A 343 -4.40 1.03 -10.69
N LYS A 344 -5.09 2.17 -10.81
CA LYS A 344 -4.54 3.47 -10.34
C LYS A 344 -4.62 3.66 -8.83
N GLY A 345 -5.56 3.02 -8.16
CA GLY A 345 -5.74 3.15 -6.70
C GLY A 345 -4.55 2.62 -5.90
N ILE A 346 -3.78 1.70 -6.48
CA ILE A 346 -2.67 1.03 -5.80
C ILE A 346 -1.42 1.93 -5.75
N GLU A 347 -1.22 2.79 -6.75
CA GLU A 347 0.01 3.58 -6.89
C GLU A 347 0.14 4.71 -5.85
N ASN A 348 -0.90 5.05 -5.08
CA ASN A 348 -0.86 6.14 -4.09
C ASN A 348 -1.35 5.71 -2.70
N PHE A 349 -1.33 4.41 -2.39
CA PHE A 349 -1.71 3.97 -1.06
C PHE A 349 -0.73 4.53 -0.02
N LYS A 350 -1.20 5.49 0.79
CA LYS A 350 -0.49 6.08 1.93
C LYS A 350 -1.06 5.48 3.20
N VAL A 351 -0.17 5.03 4.08
CA VAL A 351 -0.57 4.47 5.35
C VAL A 351 -0.79 5.60 6.34
N ASP A 352 -2.03 5.78 6.81
CA ASP A 352 -2.33 6.66 7.94
C ASP A 352 -2.13 5.88 9.26
N PRO A 353 -1.17 6.26 10.12
CA PRO A 353 -0.95 5.60 11.41
C PRO A 353 -2.18 5.65 12.32
N LYS A 354 -2.97 6.72 12.30
CA LYS A 354 -4.12 6.91 13.21
C LYS A 354 -5.24 5.89 12.95
N ILE A 355 -5.39 5.50 11.69
CA ILE A 355 -6.45 4.58 11.28
C ILE A 355 -6.17 3.16 11.78
N ARG A 356 -4.92 2.82 12.11
CA ARG A 356 -4.53 1.47 12.58
C ARG A 356 -5.16 1.07 13.91
N GLU A 357 -5.54 2.05 14.73
CA GLU A 357 -6.17 1.83 16.04
C GLU A 357 -7.64 1.40 15.92
N ASP A 358 -8.27 1.63 14.77
CA ASP A 358 -9.65 1.22 14.47
C ASP A 358 -9.62 0.16 13.37
N LEU A 359 -9.60 -1.11 13.79
CA LEU A 359 -9.50 -2.28 12.93
C LEU A 359 -10.54 -2.27 11.79
N PRO A 360 -11.86 -2.05 12.02
CA PRO A 360 -12.84 -1.88 10.95
C PRO A 360 -12.47 -0.78 9.95
N CYS A 361 -12.09 0.40 10.44
CA CYS A 361 -11.71 1.52 9.57
C CYS A 361 -10.45 1.21 8.75
N TRP A 362 -9.46 0.58 9.37
CA TRP A 362 -8.25 0.15 8.68
C TRP A 362 -8.53 -0.90 7.61
N LEU A 363 -9.35 -1.92 7.89
CA LEU A 363 -9.72 -2.93 6.89
C LEU A 363 -10.46 -2.28 5.71
N ASN A 364 -11.40 -1.37 5.99
CA ASN A 364 -12.08 -0.60 4.94
C ASN A 364 -11.13 0.29 4.11
N SER A 365 -9.94 0.61 4.64
CA SER A 365 -8.89 1.31 3.89
C SER A 365 -8.28 0.42 2.80
N LEU A 366 -8.23 -0.89 3.01
CA LEU A 366 -7.70 -1.89 2.08
C LEU A 366 -8.72 -2.25 0.99
N GLY A 367 -10.01 -2.20 1.33
CA GLY A 367 -11.08 -2.46 0.40
C GLY A 367 -12.45 -2.27 1.05
N ASP A 368 -13.40 -1.79 0.27
CA ASP A 368 -14.76 -1.55 0.73
C ASP A 368 -15.44 -2.86 1.19
N GLY A 369 -16.03 -2.81 2.40
CA GLY A 369 -16.69 -3.95 3.05
C GLY A 369 -15.73 -4.90 3.78
N PHE A 370 -14.42 -4.65 3.78
CA PHE A 370 -13.50 -5.50 4.56
C PHE A 370 -13.63 -5.26 6.06
N GLY A 371 -14.12 -4.10 6.49
CA GLY A 371 -14.39 -3.80 7.90
C GLY A 371 -15.37 -4.78 8.56
N ASP A 372 -16.24 -5.41 7.78
CA ASP A 372 -17.20 -6.40 8.29
C ASP A 372 -16.48 -7.63 8.86
N TYR A 373 -15.25 -7.92 8.42
CA TYR A 373 -14.45 -9.06 8.88
C TYR A 373 -13.58 -8.74 10.11
N ALA A 374 -13.67 -7.53 10.66
CA ALA A 374 -12.96 -7.15 11.88
C ALA A 374 -13.16 -8.13 13.06
N PRO A 375 -14.36 -8.70 13.31
CA PRO A 375 -14.56 -9.65 14.42
C PRO A 375 -13.65 -10.88 14.37
N TYR A 376 -13.30 -11.36 13.16
CA TYR A 376 -12.40 -12.52 12.99
C TYR A 376 -10.93 -12.19 13.25
N LEU A 377 -10.60 -10.90 13.32
CA LEU A 377 -9.25 -10.38 13.48
C LEU A 377 -9.07 -9.64 14.82
N GLU A 378 -10.11 -9.63 15.65
CA GLU A 378 -10.10 -8.97 16.95
C GLU A 378 -9.08 -9.64 17.89
N GLY A 379 -8.36 -8.83 18.66
CA GLY A 379 -7.27 -9.29 19.53
C GLY A 379 -5.94 -9.56 18.83
N LYS A 380 -5.86 -9.43 17.51
CA LYS A 380 -4.59 -9.43 16.77
C LYS A 380 -4.08 -8.02 16.55
N GLU A 381 -2.79 -7.86 16.64
CA GLU A 381 -2.13 -6.61 16.29
C GLU A 381 -2.05 -6.46 14.77
N TRP A 382 -2.04 -5.21 14.27
CA TRP A 382 -2.06 -4.94 12.82
C TRP A 382 -0.89 -5.60 12.07
N TYR A 383 0.28 -5.71 12.71
CA TYR A 383 1.47 -6.33 12.10
C TYR A 383 1.33 -7.85 11.98
N GLU A 384 0.58 -8.49 12.89
CA GLU A 384 0.24 -9.91 12.79
C GLU A 384 -0.78 -10.12 11.68
N ILE A 385 -1.78 -9.24 11.58
CA ILE A 385 -2.85 -9.34 10.57
C ILE A 385 -2.29 -9.28 9.15
N ILE A 386 -1.34 -8.38 8.88
CA ILE A 386 -0.77 -8.24 7.52
C ILE A 386 0.11 -9.42 7.10
N ASP A 387 0.52 -10.26 8.05
CA ASP A 387 1.31 -11.46 7.81
C ASP A 387 0.44 -12.72 7.68
N LEU A 388 -0.89 -12.62 7.89
CA LEU A 388 -1.81 -13.72 7.70
C LEU A 388 -1.89 -14.16 6.24
N GLY A 389 -1.64 -15.44 6.02
CA GLY A 389 -1.89 -16.14 4.78
C GLY A 389 -3.33 -16.64 4.66
N LYS A 390 -3.62 -17.29 3.54
CA LYS A 390 -4.93 -17.93 3.32
C LYS A 390 -5.25 -19.07 4.31
N PRO A 391 -4.28 -19.90 4.74
CA PRO A 391 -4.52 -20.91 5.77
C PRO A 391 -4.95 -20.29 7.09
N ASP A 392 -4.24 -19.25 7.54
CA ASP A 392 -4.55 -18.57 8.81
C ASP A 392 -5.95 -17.95 8.78
N LEU A 393 -6.32 -17.30 7.67
CA LEU A 393 -7.69 -16.77 7.50
C LEU A 393 -8.76 -17.87 7.49
N ASN A 394 -8.41 -19.08 7.04
CA ASN A 394 -9.32 -20.22 7.07
C ASN A 394 -9.52 -20.76 8.50
N GLU A 395 -8.45 -20.81 9.29
CA GLU A 395 -8.48 -21.19 10.71
C GLU A 395 -9.30 -20.20 11.54
N LEU A 396 -9.20 -18.91 11.20
CA LEU A 396 -10.02 -17.84 11.78
C LEU A 396 -11.49 -17.89 11.32
N GLY A 397 -11.91 -18.85 10.50
CA GLY A 397 -13.31 -19.00 10.08
C GLY A 397 -13.70 -18.26 8.80
N ILE A 398 -12.80 -17.49 8.17
CA ILE A 398 -13.07 -16.80 6.90
C ILE A 398 -12.97 -17.81 5.74
N LYS A 399 -14.09 -18.47 5.44
CA LYS A 399 -14.15 -19.58 4.47
C LYS A 399 -14.19 -19.14 3.00
N ASP A 400 -14.78 -17.98 2.70
CA ASP A 400 -14.93 -17.50 1.32
C ASP A 400 -13.57 -17.24 0.65
N ALA A 401 -13.27 -18.03 -0.39
CA ALA A 401 -12.00 -17.96 -1.11
C ALA A 401 -11.76 -16.61 -1.81
N LYS A 402 -12.82 -15.96 -2.31
CA LYS A 402 -12.72 -14.65 -2.97
C LYS A 402 -12.37 -13.57 -1.97
N ILE A 403 -12.98 -13.61 -0.77
CA ILE A 403 -12.67 -12.69 0.32
C ILE A 403 -11.25 -12.91 0.83
N LYS A 404 -10.85 -14.16 1.09
CA LYS A 404 -9.45 -14.48 1.48
C LYS A 404 -8.44 -13.93 0.49
N ASN A 405 -8.66 -14.17 -0.81
CA ASN A 405 -7.78 -13.64 -1.86
C ASN A 405 -7.69 -12.11 -1.83
N LYS A 406 -8.82 -11.43 -1.62
CA LYS A 406 -8.89 -9.98 -1.52
C LYS A 406 -8.19 -9.43 -0.27
N LEU A 407 -8.40 -10.04 0.89
CA LEU A 407 -7.75 -9.67 2.15
C LEU A 407 -6.24 -9.87 2.07
N THR A 408 -5.75 -11.06 1.71
CA THR A 408 -4.32 -11.34 1.53
C THR A 408 -3.68 -10.38 0.52
N MET A 409 -4.40 -10.05 -0.56
CA MET A 409 -3.92 -9.06 -1.53
C MET A 409 -3.82 -7.66 -0.91
N GLY A 410 -4.85 -7.23 -0.18
CA GLY A 410 -4.86 -5.98 0.61
C GLY A 410 -3.70 -5.90 1.61
N PHE A 411 -3.46 -6.98 2.36
CA PHE A 411 -2.34 -7.09 3.30
C PHE A 411 -0.99 -6.95 2.60
N SER A 412 -0.81 -7.61 1.44
CA SER A 412 0.41 -7.47 0.64
C SER A 412 0.63 -6.04 0.11
N PHE A 413 -0.45 -5.32 -0.22
CA PHE A 413 -0.37 -3.92 -0.64
C PHE A 413 0.03 -3.03 0.53
N TYR A 414 -0.59 -3.25 1.70
CA TYR A 414 -0.28 -2.51 2.92
C TYR A 414 1.18 -2.71 3.34
N LYS A 415 1.64 -3.97 3.38
CA LYS A 415 3.02 -4.33 3.71
C LYS A 415 4.04 -3.67 2.77
N ARG A 416 3.73 -3.61 1.47
CA ARG A 416 4.54 -2.87 0.49
C ARG A 416 4.52 -1.37 0.77
N ALA A 417 3.35 -0.79 1.02
CA ALA A 417 3.23 0.63 1.32
C ALA A 417 4.01 1.05 2.58
N LEU A 418 4.07 0.20 3.61
CA LEU A 418 4.88 0.43 4.81
C LEU A 418 6.37 0.51 4.49
N LYS A 419 6.91 -0.51 3.80
CA LYS A 419 8.32 -0.53 3.39
C LYS A 419 8.67 0.68 2.51
N ASN A 420 7.74 1.03 1.62
CA ASN A 420 7.92 2.19 0.76
C ASN A 420 7.91 3.49 1.55
N ASN A 421 7.05 3.63 2.57
CA ASN A 421 6.98 4.85 3.36
C ASN A 421 8.28 5.14 4.11
N GLU A 422 8.92 4.11 4.69
CA GLU A 422 10.24 4.27 5.32
C GLU A 422 11.32 4.72 4.33
N ALA A 423 11.34 4.10 3.14
CA ALA A 423 12.27 4.47 2.08
C ALA A 423 11.97 5.87 1.51
N GLU A 424 10.70 6.23 1.29
CA GLU A 424 10.25 7.55 0.82
C GLU A 424 10.58 8.65 1.82
N GLU A 425 10.39 8.39 3.12
CA GLU A 425 10.81 9.29 4.18
C GLU A 425 12.34 9.45 4.21
N ALA A 426 13.10 8.37 4.01
CA ALA A 426 14.55 8.45 3.90
C ALA A 426 14.99 9.27 2.68
N VAL A 427 14.38 9.06 1.51
CA VAL A 427 14.61 9.87 0.30
C VAL A 427 14.27 11.34 0.56
N SER A 428 13.17 11.61 1.27
CA SER A 428 12.76 12.97 1.63
C SER A 428 13.76 13.64 2.57
N ARG A 429 14.25 12.92 3.59
CA ARG A 429 15.32 13.41 4.49
C ARG A 429 16.61 13.72 3.73
N ILE A 430 17.05 12.81 2.85
CA ILE A 430 18.22 13.02 1.98
C ILE A 430 18.00 14.26 1.10
N HIS A 431 16.82 14.41 0.51
CA HIS A 431 16.52 15.55 -0.35
C HIS A 431 16.53 16.88 0.41
N ILE A 432 15.91 16.94 1.59
CA ILE A 432 15.90 18.13 2.46
C ILE A 432 17.34 18.46 2.86
N TYR A 433 18.08 17.47 3.37
CA TYR A 433 19.47 17.63 3.78
C TYR A 433 20.34 18.13 2.62
N GLN A 434 20.21 17.54 1.42
CA GLN A 434 20.94 17.97 0.23
C GLN A 434 20.56 19.40 -0.19
N LYS A 435 19.27 19.73 -0.11
CA LYS A 435 18.77 21.05 -0.45
C LYS A 435 19.35 22.13 0.48
N GLU A 436 19.40 21.85 1.77
CA GLU A 436 19.88 22.79 2.80
C GLU A 436 21.40 22.96 2.76
N ASN A 437 22.15 21.88 2.53
CA ASN A 437 23.62 21.88 2.65
C ASN A 437 24.38 22.04 1.33
N TYR A 438 23.74 21.78 0.18
CA TYR A 438 24.43 21.73 -1.13
C TYR A 438 23.71 22.46 -2.24
N ILE A 439 22.40 22.73 -2.15
CA ILE A 439 21.65 23.36 -3.25
C ILE A 439 21.38 24.83 -2.98
N THR A 440 20.77 25.12 -1.83
CA THR A 440 20.34 26.48 -1.48
C THR A 440 21.54 27.32 -1.05
N LYS A 441 22.42 26.73 -0.24
CA LYS A 441 23.65 27.33 0.25
C LYS A 441 24.67 26.21 0.47
N THR A 442 25.93 26.44 0.11
CA THR A 442 27.01 25.51 0.44
C THR A 442 27.27 25.61 1.94
N ASN A 443 27.20 24.49 2.64
CA ASN A 443 27.65 24.40 4.03
C ASN A 443 29.19 24.28 4.05
N PHE A 444 29.87 25.39 4.31
CA PHE A 444 31.34 25.44 4.37
C PHE A 444 31.92 24.71 5.58
N GLU A 445 31.20 24.61 6.71
CA GLU A 445 31.64 23.85 7.87
C GLU A 445 31.74 22.36 7.53
N LEU A 446 30.75 21.86 6.78
CA LEU A 446 30.77 20.48 6.29
C LEU A 446 31.90 20.26 5.27
N LEU A 447 32.22 21.27 4.45
CA LEU A 447 33.26 21.17 3.43
C LEU A 447 34.68 21.06 4.01
N GLU A 448 34.93 21.63 5.19
CA GLU A 448 36.18 21.42 5.94
C GLU A 448 36.39 19.94 6.30
N ASP A 449 35.30 19.20 6.52
CA ASP A 449 35.28 17.73 6.63
C ASP A 449 34.87 17.10 5.28
N PHE A 450 35.78 17.17 4.30
CA PHE A 450 35.51 16.73 2.93
C PHE A 450 34.96 15.29 2.82
N PRO A 451 35.42 14.29 3.60
CA PRO A 451 34.78 12.97 3.66
C PRO A 451 33.30 13.01 4.07
N ALA A 452 32.94 13.76 5.12
CA ALA A 452 31.55 13.92 5.54
C ALA A 452 30.71 14.68 4.49
N TRP A 453 31.31 15.66 3.81
CA TRP A 453 30.68 16.35 2.68
C TRP A 453 30.38 15.41 1.50
N LEU A 454 31.28 14.48 1.18
CA LEU A 454 31.04 13.46 0.15
C LEU A 454 29.96 12.46 0.58
N ASP A 455 29.93 12.07 1.86
CA ASP A 455 28.91 11.16 2.38
C ASP A 455 27.50 11.74 2.23
N GLY A 456 27.33 13.03 2.52
CA GLY A 456 26.05 13.70 2.32
C GLY A 456 25.59 13.84 0.86
N LEU A 457 26.52 13.73 -0.09
CA LEU A 457 26.22 13.59 -1.52
C LEU A 457 25.98 12.14 -1.97
N GLY A 458 26.11 11.18 -1.06
CA GLY A 458 26.02 9.74 -1.34
C GLY A 458 27.25 9.20 -2.07
N MET A 459 28.43 9.77 -1.83
CA MET A 459 29.69 9.42 -2.53
C MET A 459 30.84 9.09 -1.56
N LYS A 460 30.52 8.54 -0.37
CA LYS A 460 31.51 8.23 0.67
C LYS A 460 32.67 7.33 0.22
N VAL A 461 32.42 6.38 -0.69
CA VAL A 461 33.46 5.47 -1.23
C VAL A 461 34.55 6.22 -1.98
N LEU A 462 34.26 7.43 -2.48
CA LEU A 462 35.26 8.24 -3.15
C LEU A 462 36.20 8.96 -2.18
N ALA A 463 35.89 9.04 -0.88
CA ALA A 463 36.63 9.89 0.07
C ALA A 463 38.12 9.55 0.18
N SER A 464 38.48 8.26 0.14
CA SER A 464 39.87 7.79 0.19
C SER A 464 40.74 8.33 -0.96
N ARG A 465 40.14 8.60 -2.12
CA ARG A 465 40.83 9.15 -3.32
C ARG A 465 41.29 10.60 -3.13
N PHE A 466 40.73 11.28 -2.13
CA PHE A 466 41.03 12.68 -1.82
C PHE A 466 41.84 12.85 -0.53
N GLU A 467 42.29 11.74 0.09
CA GLU A 467 43.05 11.78 1.33
C GLU A 467 44.33 12.63 1.18
N GLY A 468 44.58 13.51 2.16
CA GLY A 468 45.74 14.41 2.18
C GLY A 468 45.65 15.64 1.27
N ARG A 469 44.53 15.86 0.57
CA ARG A 469 44.31 17.07 -0.24
C ARG A 469 43.43 18.07 0.49
N ALA A 470 43.77 19.36 0.38
CA ALA A 470 42.93 20.43 0.88
C ALA A 470 41.70 20.61 -0.02
N TRP A 471 40.51 20.80 0.54
CA TRP A 471 39.28 20.91 -0.24
C TRP A 471 39.29 22.09 -1.22
N GLN A 472 40.03 23.16 -0.90
CA GLN A 472 40.22 24.34 -1.76
C GLN A 472 40.94 24.00 -3.08
N ASP A 473 41.79 22.97 -3.08
CA ASP A 473 42.44 22.48 -4.29
C ASP A 473 41.54 21.47 -5.02
N ILE A 474 40.74 20.71 -4.27
CA ILE A 474 39.81 19.73 -4.84
C ILE A 474 38.72 20.41 -5.66
N ILE A 475 38.13 21.51 -5.18
CA ILE A 475 37.05 22.20 -5.91
C ILE A 475 37.49 22.82 -7.24
N LYS A 476 38.80 22.98 -7.47
CA LYS A 476 39.35 23.50 -8.74
C LYS A 476 39.59 22.40 -9.77
N MET A 477 39.39 21.13 -9.40
CA MET A 477 39.64 19.99 -10.28
C MET A 477 38.59 19.88 -11.38
N ASP A 478 39.06 19.62 -12.58
CA ASP A 478 38.18 19.28 -13.71
C ASP A 478 37.91 17.76 -13.80
N CYS A 479 37.16 17.36 -14.82
CA CYS A 479 36.91 15.95 -15.09
C CYS A 479 38.17 15.13 -15.34
N SER A 480 39.20 15.70 -15.96
CA SER A 480 40.45 14.99 -16.25
C SER A 480 41.24 14.74 -14.97
N ASP A 481 41.26 15.71 -14.07
CA ASP A 481 41.91 15.59 -12.77
C ASP A 481 41.23 14.55 -11.90
N LEU A 482 39.88 14.55 -11.85
CA LEU A 482 39.11 13.53 -11.13
C LEU A 482 39.31 12.11 -11.70
N GLU A 483 39.47 11.99 -13.01
CA GLU A 483 39.78 10.71 -13.67
C GLU A 483 41.16 10.19 -13.27
N LYS A 484 42.17 11.08 -13.21
CA LYS A 484 43.52 10.72 -12.73
C LYS A 484 43.54 10.35 -11.25
N LEU A 485 42.63 10.90 -10.45
CA LEU A 485 42.41 10.50 -9.05
C LEU A 485 41.65 9.18 -8.92
N GLY A 486 41.30 8.53 -10.02
CA GLY A 486 40.65 7.24 -10.02
C GLY A 486 39.15 7.33 -9.78
N VAL A 487 38.49 8.46 -10.05
CA VAL A 487 37.01 8.52 -10.14
C VAL A 487 36.61 8.00 -11.53
N PRO A 488 36.11 6.77 -11.65
CA PRO A 488 36.13 6.03 -12.93
C PRO A 488 34.98 6.41 -13.85
N THR A 489 33.81 6.74 -13.30
CA THR A 489 32.62 7.04 -14.09
C THR A 489 32.48 8.54 -14.36
N LYS A 490 32.25 8.89 -15.64
CA LYS A 490 31.99 10.28 -16.06
C LYS A 490 30.80 10.89 -15.31
N GLY A 491 29.79 10.10 -14.95
CA GLY A 491 28.62 10.54 -14.19
C GLY A 491 28.99 11.09 -12.81
N LEU A 492 29.81 10.35 -12.05
CA LEU A 492 30.30 10.82 -10.74
C LEU A 492 31.19 12.05 -10.89
N ARG A 493 32.09 12.07 -11.88
CA ARG A 493 32.95 13.24 -12.15
C ARG A 493 32.14 14.51 -12.44
N MET A 494 31.13 14.41 -13.31
CA MET A 494 30.28 15.55 -13.64
C MET A 494 29.42 16.01 -12.48
N LYS A 495 28.94 15.08 -11.65
CA LYS A 495 28.25 15.42 -10.41
C LYS A 495 29.18 16.19 -9.46
N LEU A 496 30.41 15.72 -9.25
CA LEU A 496 31.40 16.40 -8.40
C LEU A 496 31.71 17.81 -8.93
N VAL A 497 32.07 17.94 -10.21
CA VAL A 497 32.37 19.24 -10.84
C VAL A 497 31.19 20.20 -10.71
N LYS A 498 29.95 19.74 -10.92
CA LYS A 498 28.74 20.55 -10.72
C LYS A 498 28.61 21.07 -9.28
N HIS A 499 28.93 20.25 -8.28
CA HIS A 499 28.93 20.69 -6.89
C HIS A 499 30.12 21.60 -6.57
N PHE A 500 31.29 21.38 -7.16
CA PHE A 500 32.46 22.24 -7.02
C PHE A 500 32.21 23.65 -7.57
N MET A 501 31.66 23.75 -8.78
CA MET A 501 31.25 25.03 -9.38
C MET A 501 30.26 25.78 -8.49
N ARG A 502 29.34 25.06 -7.83
CA ARG A 502 28.41 25.68 -6.87
C ARG A 502 29.11 26.18 -5.61
N VAL A 503 30.13 25.48 -5.12
CA VAL A 503 30.97 25.95 -4.02
C VAL A 503 31.69 27.23 -4.43
N GLU A 504 32.37 27.23 -5.58
CA GLU A 504 33.07 28.41 -6.09
C GLU A 504 32.14 29.60 -6.29
N HIS A 505 30.93 29.36 -6.80
CA HIS A 505 29.89 30.37 -6.93
C HIS A 505 29.47 30.94 -5.58
N ASN A 506 29.21 30.09 -4.59
CA ASN A 506 28.82 30.52 -3.24
C ASN A 506 29.96 31.22 -2.48
N MET A 507 31.22 31.03 -2.89
CA MET A 507 32.37 31.81 -2.38
C MET A 507 32.46 33.21 -3.00
N ASN A 508 31.91 33.38 -4.22
CA ASN A 508 31.96 34.62 -4.98
C ASN A 508 30.53 35.21 -5.08
N GLU A 509 30.05 35.83 -4.00
CA GLU A 509 28.67 36.36 -3.85
C GLU A 509 28.17 37.23 -5.03
N ASP A 510 29.07 37.78 -5.84
CA ASP A 510 28.75 38.63 -7.00
C ASP A 510 28.58 37.89 -8.34
N SER A 511 28.89 36.59 -8.41
CA SER A 511 28.68 35.81 -9.63
C SER A 511 27.19 35.47 -9.73
N SER A 512 26.55 35.74 -10.87
CA SER A 512 25.21 35.23 -11.18
C SER A 512 25.34 33.78 -11.65
N PRO A 513 24.45 32.85 -11.28
CA PRO A 513 24.53 31.48 -11.77
C PRO A 513 24.25 31.51 -13.26
N GLU A 514 25.28 31.37 -14.09
CA GLU A 514 25.06 31.03 -15.49
C GLU A 514 24.44 29.62 -15.50
N GLU A 515 23.20 29.52 -15.98
CA GLU A 515 22.52 28.22 -16.12
C GLU A 515 23.34 27.34 -17.06
N ASP A 516 24.10 26.42 -16.47
CA ASP A 516 24.98 25.54 -17.19
C ASP A 516 24.17 24.63 -18.12
N LYS A 517 24.50 24.69 -19.42
CA LYS A 517 23.94 23.80 -20.44
C LYS A 517 24.64 22.45 -20.29
N THR A 518 24.25 21.69 -19.27
CA THR A 518 24.80 20.36 -19.03
C THR A 518 24.57 19.51 -20.27
N GLU A 519 25.63 19.24 -21.03
CA GLU A 519 25.56 18.38 -22.21
C GLU A 519 25.08 16.99 -21.78
N ARG A 520 24.00 16.52 -22.40
CA ARG A 520 23.47 15.17 -22.13
C ARG A 520 24.47 14.13 -22.63
N MET A 521 24.88 13.24 -21.74
CA MET A 521 25.84 12.16 -21.96
C MET A 521 25.50 11.33 -23.21
N LYS A 522 26.45 11.21 -24.15
CA LYS A 522 26.45 10.22 -25.23
C LYS A 522 27.69 9.32 -25.24
N ASP A 523 28.61 9.50 -24.31
CA ASP A 523 29.89 8.77 -24.32
C ASP A 523 29.70 7.44 -23.59
N SER A 524 29.20 6.43 -24.30
CA SER A 524 29.04 5.06 -23.79
C SER A 524 30.18 4.11 -24.18
N GLU A 525 31.12 4.55 -25.02
CA GLU A 525 32.03 3.63 -25.72
C GLU A 525 33.20 3.11 -24.86
N ASN A 526 33.59 3.80 -23.78
CA ASN A 526 34.71 3.41 -22.91
C ASN A 526 34.32 3.38 -21.42
N PHE A 527 33.23 2.72 -21.09
CA PHE A 527 32.77 2.60 -19.70
C PHE A 527 33.53 1.47 -18.98
N VAL A 528 34.32 1.82 -17.95
CA VAL A 528 35.01 0.86 -17.07
C VAL A 528 34.19 0.65 -15.81
N VAL A 529 33.99 -0.61 -15.41
CA VAL A 529 33.20 -0.96 -14.22
C VAL A 529 34.08 -0.80 -12.98
N ASP A 530 33.58 -0.06 -12.00
CA ASP A 530 34.20 0.02 -10.67
C ASP A 530 33.36 -0.74 -9.66
N TYR A 531 33.81 -1.95 -9.34
CA TYR A 531 33.16 -2.82 -8.39
C TYR A 531 33.16 -2.25 -6.96
N GLU A 532 34.15 -1.42 -6.58
CA GLU A 532 34.17 -0.77 -5.26
C GLU A 532 33.01 0.24 -5.14
N VAL A 533 32.76 1.01 -6.20
CA VAL A 533 31.60 1.91 -6.28
C VAL A 533 30.29 1.12 -6.26
N MET A 534 30.23 -0.06 -6.90
CA MET A 534 29.03 -0.90 -6.92
C MET A 534 28.65 -1.48 -5.56
N GLU A 535 29.61 -1.73 -4.67
CA GLU A 535 29.34 -2.20 -3.30
C GLU A 535 28.59 -1.14 -2.46
N ASP A 536 28.76 0.14 -2.76
CA ASP A 536 27.90 1.21 -2.22
C ASP A 536 26.80 1.57 -3.22
N LEU A 537 25.62 0.96 -3.02
CA LEU A 537 24.47 1.18 -3.88
C LEU A 537 24.09 2.66 -4.06
N THR A 538 24.28 3.51 -3.05
CA THR A 538 23.93 4.93 -3.18
C THR A 538 24.91 5.62 -4.14
N CYS A 539 26.21 5.35 -3.97
CA CYS A 539 27.25 5.89 -4.85
C CYS A 539 27.12 5.35 -6.27
N TRP A 540 26.90 4.04 -6.41
CA TRP A 540 26.64 3.40 -7.70
C TRP A 540 25.43 3.99 -8.42
N LEU A 541 24.30 4.17 -7.74
CA LEU A 541 23.14 4.78 -8.37
C LEU A 541 23.41 6.23 -8.80
N HIS A 542 24.21 6.99 -8.05
CA HIS A 542 24.66 8.32 -8.49
C HIS A 542 25.56 8.29 -9.74
N SER A 543 26.29 7.21 -9.98
CA SER A 543 27.08 7.03 -11.20
C SER A 543 26.22 6.83 -12.45
N ILE A 544 25.01 6.27 -12.30
CA ILE A 544 24.02 6.13 -13.38
C ILE A 544 23.44 7.50 -13.71
N CYS A 545 22.89 8.18 -12.69
CA CYS A 545 22.34 9.51 -12.83
C CYS A 545 22.22 10.21 -11.46
N ASP A 546 22.42 11.53 -11.45
CA ASP A 546 22.24 12.36 -10.24
C ASP A 546 20.83 12.20 -9.64
N GLU A 547 19.79 12.12 -10.49
CA GLU A 547 18.40 11.99 -10.06
C GLU A 547 18.08 10.65 -9.38
N VAL A 548 18.84 9.57 -9.68
CA VAL A 548 18.48 8.22 -9.21
C VAL A 548 19.23 7.80 -7.94
N GLY A 549 20.38 8.39 -7.62
CA GLY A 549 21.13 7.99 -6.42
C GLY A 549 20.41 8.25 -5.10
N LYS A 550 19.52 9.25 -5.04
CA LYS A 550 18.66 9.47 -3.86
C LYS A 550 17.69 8.31 -3.56
N PHE A 551 17.51 7.37 -4.50
CA PHE A 551 16.69 6.17 -4.30
C PHE A 551 17.46 5.02 -3.65
N GLY A 552 18.73 5.20 -3.26
CA GLY A 552 19.52 4.22 -2.48
C GLY A 552 18.75 3.55 -1.33
N PRO A 553 17.96 4.28 -0.52
CA PRO A 553 17.18 3.69 0.58
C PRO A 553 16.21 2.56 0.18
N PHE A 554 15.70 2.56 -1.07
CA PHE A 554 14.80 1.51 -1.56
C PHE A 554 15.51 0.16 -1.76
N PHE A 555 16.84 0.15 -1.79
CA PHE A 555 17.65 -1.03 -2.00
C PHE A 555 18.41 -1.46 -0.73
N ASN A 556 18.05 -0.91 0.43
CA ASN A 556 18.73 -1.23 1.70
C ASN A 556 18.68 -2.74 1.98
N GLY A 557 19.84 -3.32 2.35
CA GLY A 557 20.00 -4.75 2.59
C GLY A 557 20.13 -5.62 1.32
N LYS A 558 20.12 -5.03 0.13
CA LYS A 558 20.37 -5.76 -1.13
C LYS A 558 21.81 -5.63 -1.56
N LYS A 559 22.30 -6.61 -2.30
CA LYS A 559 23.60 -6.54 -2.98
C LYS A 559 23.41 -6.04 -4.41
N TRP A 560 24.43 -5.42 -4.99
CA TRP A 560 24.33 -4.87 -6.36
C TRP A 560 24.03 -5.94 -7.41
N GLN A 561 24.47 -7.19 -7.20
CA GLN A 561 24.17 -8.32 -8.09
C GLN A 561 22.67 -8.61 -8.12
N GLU A 562 21.95 -8.45 -7.00
CA GLU A 562 20.49 -8.59 -6.99
C GLU A 562 19.80 -7.41 -7.67
N VAL A 563 20.35 -6.20 -7.49
CA VAL A 563 19.74 -4.95 -7.98
C VAL A 563 19.87 -4.81 -9.48
N ILE A 564 21.04 -5.16 -10.04
CA ILE A 564 21.31 -5.01 -11.48
C ILE A 564 20.42 -5.91 -12.34
N ASP A 565 19.94 -7.02 -11.78
CA ASP A 565 19.03 -7.97 -12.45
C ASP A 565 17.54 -7.66 -12.27
N MET A 566 17.21 -6.58 -11.56
CA MET A 566 15.82 -6.17 -11.38
C MET A 566 15.17 -5.74 -12.68
N ASN A 567 13.88 -6.04 -12.81
CA ASN A 567 13.02 -5.59 -13.89
C ASN A 567 12.02 -4.52 -13.41
N HIS A 568 11.12 -4.08 -14.30
CA HIS A 568 10.11 -3.08 -13.98
C HIS A 568 9.18 -3.46 -12.82
N LYS A 569 8.84 -4.74 -12.68
CA LYS A 569 7.98 -5.28 -11.63
C LYS A 569 8.73 -5.26 -10.30
N ASP A 570 9.98 -5.71 -10.27
CA ASP A 570 10.78 -5.73 -9.03
C ASP A 570 10.97 -4.32 -8.47
N LEU A 571 11.29 -3.34 -9.32
CA LEU A 571 11.41 -1.93 -8.91
C LEU A 571 10.07 -1.34 -8.44
N LEU A 572 8.94 -1.78 -9.01
CA LEU A 572 7.61 -1.38 -8.56
C LEU A 572 7.28 -1.99 -7.19
N GLU A 573 7.66 -3.25 -6.96
CA GLU A 573 7.51 -3.95 -5.68
C GLU A 573 8.37 -3.35 -4.58
N LEU A 574 9.55 -2.82 -4.93
CA LEU A 574 10.37 -2.00 -4.03
C LEU A 574 9.77 -0.63 -3.73
N GLY A 575 8.73 -0.19 -4.45
CA GLY A 575 8.10 1.12 -4.21
C GLY A 575 8.57 2.24 -5.11
N ILE A 576 9.40 1.97 -6.11
CA ILE A 576 9.80 2.97 -7.11
C ILE A 576 8.68 3.10 -8.14
N ARG A 577 7.62 3.83 -7.80
CA ARG A 577 6.37 3.93 -8.58
C ARG A 577 6.46 4.85 -9.80
N HIS A 578 7.43 5.76 -9.86
CA HIS A 578 7.56 6.67 -10.99
C HIS A 578 8.17 5.98 -12.22
N ARG A 579 7.37 5.82 -13.30
CA ARG A 579 7.77 5.09 -14.53
C ARG A 579 9.07 5.60 -15.14
N ARG A 580 9.30 6.92 -15.17
CA ARG A 580 10.56 7.50 -15.69
C ARG A 580 11.76 7.08 -14.86
N MET A 581 11.63 7.02 -13.54
CA MET A 581 12.72 6.62 -12.64
C MET A 581 13.08 5.16 -12.83
N ARG A 582 12.08 4.27 -12.90
CA ARG A 582 12.31 2.85 -13.24
C ARG A 582 13.04 2.71 -14.58
N ARG A 583 12.63 3.45 -15.61
CA ARG A 583 13.29 3.40 -16.91
C ARG A 583 14.77 3.83 -16.82
N MET A 584 15.05 4.94 -16.15
CA MET A 584 16.42 5.44 -15.99
C MET A 584 17.31 4.45 -15.23
N LEU A 585 16.78 3.80 -14.18
CA LEU A 585 17.49 2.74 -13.45
C LEU A 585 17.83 1.56 -14.37
N LEU A 586 16.82 1.02 -15.07
CA LEU A 586 17.03 -0.13 -15.97
C LEU A 586 17.98 0.19 -17.13
N GLU A 587 17.88 1.38 -17.72
CA GLU A 587 18.83 1.84 -18.75
C GLU A 587 20.26 1.89 -18.18
N GLY A 588 20.42 2.38 -16.94
CA GLY A 588 21.70 2.35 -16.23
C GLY A 588 22.22 0.93 -15.98
N PHE A 589 21.36 0.02 -15.52
CA PHE A 589 21.72 -1.37 -15.26
C PHE A 589 22.21 -2.07 -16.54
N GLU A 590 21.55 -1.83 -17.67
CA GLU A 590 21.96 -2.36 -18.98
C GLU A 590 23.31 -1.84 -19.44
N ILE A 591 23.68 -0.59 -19.12
CA ILE A 591 25.01 -0.05 -19.42
C ILE A 591 26.07 -0.83 -18.63
N TYR A 592 25.86 -1.03 -17.34
CA TYR A 592 26.78 -1.80 -16.48
C TYR A 592 26.89 -3.26 -16.91
N LYS A 593 25.77 -3.92 -17.25
CA LYS A 593 25.77 -5.30 -17.77
C LYS A 593 26.61 -5.44 -19.03
N LYS A 594 26.48 -4.50 -19.97
CA LYS A 594 27.27 -4.51 -21.20
C LYS A 594 28.76 -4.32 -20.90
N ALA A 595 29.11 -3.41 -20.00
CA ALA A 595 30.50 -3.17 -19.65
C ALA A 595 31.16 -4.38 -18.97
N MET A 596 30.49 -5.03 -18.01
CA MET A 596 30.97 -6.27 -17.40
C MET A 596 31.12 -7.39 -18.43
N ALA A 597 30.22 -7.50 -19.41
CA ALA A 597 30.33 -8.48 -20.49
C ALA A 597 31.56 -8.24 -21.38
N THR A 598 31.88 -6.97 -21.67
CA THR A 598 33.08 -6.59 -22.43
C THR A 598 34.36 -6.90 -21.65
N GLU A 599 34.42 -6.60 -20.34
CA GLU A 599 35.57 -6.93 -19.49
C GLU A 599 35.86 -8.44 -19.51
N ASN A 600 34.82 -9.27 -19.35
CA ASN A 600 34.95 -10.74 -19.39
C ASN A 600 35.41 -11.28 -20.75
N GLN A 601 35.05 -10.63 -21.86
CA GLN A 601 35.50 -11.03 -23.20
C GLN A 601 37.00 -10.74 -23.39
N CYS A 602 37.47 -9.59 -22.93
CA CYS A 602 38.88 -9.22 -22.98
C CYS A 602 39.77 -10.17 -22.16
N GLU A 603 39.29 -10.65 -21.01
CA GLU A 603 40.05 -11.62 -20.19
C GLU A 603 40.22 -12.97 -20.89
N HIS A 604 39.18 -13.45 -21.60
CA HIS A 604 39.25 -14.73 -22.31
C HIS A 604 40.23 -14.69 -23.49
N GLU A 605 40.26 -13.58 -24.25
CA GLU A 605 41.18 -13.39 -25.37
C GLU A 605 42.66 -13.37 -24.93
N MET A 606 42.96 -12.90 -23.71
CA MET A 606 44.33 -12.94 -23.19
C MET A 606 44.78 -14.36 -22.81
N THR A 607 43.86 -15.25 -22.43
CA THR A 607 44.20 -16.63 -22.05
C THR A 607 44.41 -17.58 -23.23
N ASP A 608 43.93 -17.23 -24.43
CA ASP A 608 44.05 -18.03 -25.65
C ASP A 608 45.28 -17.67 -26.51
N THR A 609 46.22 -16.90 -25.96
CA THR A 609 47.54 -16.77 -26.61
C THR A 609 48.27 -18.10 -26.49
N ASP A 610 48.34 -18.82 -27.61
CA ASP A 610 49.01 -20.12 -27.75
C ASP A 610 50.29 -20.16 -26.90
N PRO A 611 50.49 -21.21 -26.07
CA PRO A 611 51.71 -21.34 -25.30
C PRO A 611 52.90 -21.20 -26.25
N ILE A 612 53.71 -20.16 -26.02
CA ILE A 612 54.89 -19.85 -26.81
C ILE A 612 55.62 -21.17 -27.04
N PRO A 613 55.77 -21.64 -28.30
CA PRO A 613 56.39 -22.92 -28.55
C PRO A 613 57.78 -22.92 -27.90
N ASP A 614 58.05 -23.96 -27.09
CA ASP A 614 59.26 -24.16 -26.27
C ASP A 614 60.60 -24.22 -27.07
N SER A 615 60.64 -23.75 -28.31
CA SER A 615 61.75 -23.96 -29.25
C SER A 615 62.97 -23.04 -29.08
N GLU A 616 63.04 -22.15 -28.08
CA GLU A 616 64.21 -21.27 -27.87
C GLU A 616 64.85 -21.30 -26.47
N LYS A 617 64.61 -22.35 -25.67
CA LYS A 617 65.48 -22.65 -24.52
C LYS A 617 66.72 -23.43 -24.97
N GLY A 618 67.67 -22.74 -25.62
CA GLY A 618 68.87 -23.42 -26.13
C GLY A 618 69.94 -22.54 -26.75
N LYS A 619 70.27 -21.39 -26.15
CA LYS A 619 71.55 -20.71 -26.42
C LYS A 619 72.16 -20.17 -25.13
N GLU A 620 72.84 -21.08 -24.43
CA GLU A 620 73.89 -20.73 -23.47
C GLU A 620 74.94 -19.87 -24.17
N VAL A 621 75.03 -18.61 -23.78
CA VAL A 621 76.15 -17.73 -24.15
C VAL A 621 77.31 -18.10 -23.24
N SER A 622 78.22 -18.94 -23.75
CA SER A 622 79.55 -19.15 -23.18
C SER A 622 80.35 -17.85 -23.33
N ALA A 623 80.54 -17.14 -22.22
CA ALA A 623 81.52 -16.08 -22.12
C ALA A 623 82.90 -16.71 -21.87
N THR A 624 83.85 -16.48 -22.78
CA THR A 624 85.27 -16.78 -22.57
C THR A 624 86.05 -15.47 -22.51
N LEU A 625 86.86 -15.35 -21.46
CA LEU A 625 87.99 -14.44 -21.17
C LEU A 625 88.30 -13.28 -22.13
#